data_AF-A0A354A543-F1
#
_entry.id   AF-A0A354A543-F1
#
_cell.length_a   1.000
_cell.length_b   1.000
_cell.length_c   1.000
_cell.angle_alpha   90.00
_cell.angle_beta   90.00
_cell.angle_gamma   90.00
#
_symmetry.space_group_name_H-M   'P 1'
#
loop_
_entity.id
_entity.type
_entity.pdbx_description
1 polymer ?
#
loop_
_entity_poly.entity_id
_entity_poly.type
_entity_poly.pdbx_seq_one_letter_code
_entity_poly.pdbx_strand_id
1 'polypeptide(L)'
;MTDISPLAPKAGGLFILEVAMVSRQHYAVTKELRRQANLAAGLVADRFPSVSDIVISMKYLQKSERPILMVRTVNIVPASYAIFKMDCMIKGCDGGGFDLNSVIDDMVKTHKKVKKGAIACQGNIDGHASDHASIEYETVIHYT
;
A
#
# COMPACT_ATOMS: atom_id res chain seq x y z
N MET A 1 -10.96 -15.21 64.93
CA MET A 1 -9.74 -14.66 64.33
C MET A 1 -9.99 -14.48 62.86
N THR A 2 -10.25 -13.23 62.53
CA THR A 2 -10.42 -12.65 61.20
C THR A 2 -9.12 -12.71 60.42
N ASP A 3 -9.17 -13.10 59.15
CA ASP A 3 -8.29 -12.50 58.16
C ASP A 3 -9.06 -12.34 56.84
N ILE A 4 -9.61 -11.13 56.68
CA ILE A 4 -10.09 -10.61 55.40
C ILE A 4 -8.88 -9.88 54.83
N SER A 5 -8.16 -10.53 53.91
CA SER A 5 -7.15 -9.84 53.12
C SER A 5 -7.81 -9.12 51.92
N PRO A 6 -7.45 -7.86 51.68
CA PRO A 6 -8.23 -6.94 50.84
C PRO A 6 -7.98 -7.13 49.34
N LEU A 7 -9.06 -6.93 48.57
CA LEU A 7 -9.05 -6.67 47.15
C LEU A 7 -8.22 -5.41 46.86
N ALA A 8 -7.11 -5.53 46.15
CA ALA A 8 -6.36 -4.39 45.61
C ALA A 8 -6.68 -4.23 44.11
N PRO A 9 -7.27 -3.10 43.66
CA PRO A 9 -7.32 -2.76 42.25
C PRO A 9 -6.01 -2.05 41.90
N LYS A 10 -5.24 -2.53 40.92
CA LYS A 10 -4.08 -1.78 40.41
C LYS A 10 -4.18 -1.54 38.90
N ALA A 11 -4.53 -0.27 38.62
CA ALA A 11 -4.01 0.58 37.56
C ALA A 11 -4.14 0.09 36.10
N GLY A 12 -5.33 0.26 35.51
CA GLY A 12 -5.57 0.08 34.07
C GLY A 12 -5.78 1.38 33.27
N GLY A 13 -5.60 2.56 33.88
CA GLY A 13 -6.06 3.83 33.27
C GLY A 13 -5.04 4.58 32.40
N LEU A 14 -3.73 4.40 32.64
CA LEU A 14 -2.71 5.30 32.05
C LEU A 14 -2.15 4.82 30.70
N PHE A 15 -2.12 3.50 30.47
CA PHE A 15 -1.56 2.91 29.24
C PHE A 15 -2.42 3.13 27.98
N ILE A 16 -3.73 3.36 28.12
CA ILE A 16 -4.65 3.45 26.98
C ILE A 16 -4.58 4.84 26.31
N LEU A 17 -4.28 5.90 27.08
CA LEU A 17 -4.24 7.28 26.56
C LEU A 17 -2.97 7.56 25.72
N GLU A 18 -1.80 7.03 26.14
CA GLU A 18 -0.54 7.19 25.41
C GLU A 18 -0.59 6.49 24.04
N VAL A 19 -1.12 5.27 23.97
CA VAL A 19 -1.25 4.52 22.71
C VAL A 19 -2.16 5.24 21.72
N ALA A 20 -3.25 5.85 22.19
CA ALA A 20 -4.18 6.61 21.34
C ALA A 20 -3.56 7.92 20.79
N MET A 21 -2.73 8.61 21.58
CA MET A 21 -2.03 9.82 21.13
C MET A 21 -0.90 9.51 20.15
N VAL A 22 -0.13 8.44 20.39
CA VAL A 22 0.91 7.94 19.48
C VAL A 22 0.30 7.53 18.14
N SER A 23 -0.87 6.90 18.13
CA SER A 23 -1.55 6.51 16.88
C SER A 23 -2.00 7.71 16.03
N ARG A 24 -2.51 8.78 16.67
CA ARG A 24 -2.97 10.00 15.96
C ARG A 24 -1.81 10.81 15.38
N GLN A 25 -0.71 10.90 16.12
CA GLN A 25 0.51 11.57 15.65
C GLN A 25 1.15 10.79 14.50
N HIS A 26 1.25 9.46 14.63
CA HIS A 26 1.75 8.60 13.56
C HIS A 26 0.90 8.71 12.28
N TYR A 27 -0.43 8.69 12.41
CA TYR A 27 -1.34 8.87 11.27
C TYR A 27 -1.14 10.21 10.56
N ALA A 28 -0.99 11.31 11.29
CA ALA A 28 -0.76 12.63 10.71
C ALA A 28 0.57 12.68 9.95
N VAL A 29 1.63 12.10 10.52
CA VAL A 29 2.96 12.00 9.88
C VAL A 29 2.89 11.16 8.60
N THR A 30 2.29 9.96 8.63
CA THR A 30 2.15 9.12 7.43
C THR A 30 1.34 9.82 6.33
N LYS A 31 0.27 10.54 6.70
CA LYS A 31 -0.54 11.29 5.75
C LYS A 31 0.27 12.42 5.09
N GLU A 32 1.06 13.16 5.87
CA GLU A 32 1.90 14.22 5.31
C GLU A 32 3.03 13.66 4.43
N LEU A 33 3.67 12.56 4.82
CA LEU A 33 4.67 11.88 3.99
C LEU A 33 4.07 11.42 2.65
N ARG A 34 2.86 10.85 2.65
CA ARG A 34 2.14 10.50 1.43
C ARG A 34 1.83 11.73 0.57
N ARG A 35 1.44 12.84 1.20
CA ARG A 35 1.20 14.11 0.50
C ARG A 35 2.47 14.63 -0.18
N GLN A 36 3.60 14.61 0.53
CA GLN A 36 4.90 15.02 -0.02
C GLN A 36 5.36 14.11 -1.15
N ALA A 37 5.21 12.78 -1.00
CA ALA A 37 5.53 11.83 -2.05
C ALA A 37 4.69 12.06 -3.32
N ASN A 38 3.40 12.33 -3.18
CA ASN A 38 2.52 12.66 -4.30
C ASN A 38 2.98 13.95 -5.00
N LEU A 39 3.28 15.01 -4.26
CA LEU A 39 3.77 16.25 -4.83
C LEU A 39 5.11 16.07 -5.55
N ALA A 40 6.04 15.32 -4.96
CA ALA A 40 7.34 15.03 -5.58
C ALA A 40 7.20 14.17 -6.85
N ALA A 41 6.20 13.28 -6.89
CA ALA A 41 5.90 12.48 -8.07
C ALA A 41 5.37 13.33 -9.25
N GLY A 42 4.78 14.49 -9.01
CA GLY A 42 4.17 15.30 -10.07
C GLY A 42 2.97 14.60 -10.72
N LEU A 43 2.37 15.23 -11.73
CA LEU A 43 1.23 14.65 -12.44
C LEU A 43 1.69 13.73 -13.56
N VAL A 44 0.83 12.79 -13.95
CA VAL A 44 1.05 11.94 -15.13
C VAL A 44 1.20 12.77 -16.39
N ALA A 45 0.38 13.82 -16.57
CA ALA A 45 0.49 14.75 -17.71
C ALA A 45 1.88 15.41 -17.80
N ASP A 46 2.48 15.73 -16.66
CA ASP A 46 3.77 16.43 -16.61
C ASP A 46 4.93 15.45 -16.87
N ARG A 47 4.87 14.23 -16.33
CA ARG A 47 5.94 13.24 -16.46
C ARG A 47 5.87 12.41 -17.74
N PHE A 48 4.66 12.13 -18.23
CA PHE A 48 4.40 11.25 -19.36
C PHE A 48 3.40 11.91 -20.33
N PRO A 49 3.81 12.98 -21.05
CA PRO A 49 2.89 13.78 -21.85
C PRO A 49 2.25 13.03 -23.03
N SER A 50 2.83 11.91 -23.46
CA SER A 50 2.27 11.07 -24.52
C SER A 50 1.22 10.06 -24.03
N VAL A 51 0.93 10.00 -22.72
CA VAL A 51 -0.02 9.04 -22.13
C VAL A 51 -1.40 9.69 -21.97
N SER A 52 -2.43 9.07 -22.55
CA SER A 52 -3.83 9.51 -22.36
C SER A 52 -4.42 8.95 -21.07
N ASP A 53 -4.18 7.68 -20.78
CA ASP A 53 -4.63 7.00 -19.57
C ASP A 53 -3.88 5.68 -19.36
N ILE A 54 -3.91 5.19 -18.11
CA ILE A 54 -3.34 3.91 -17.72
C ILE A 54 -4.40 3.13 -16.95
N VAL A 55 -4.63 1.88 -17.34
CA VAL A 55 -5.51 0.94 -16.64
C VAL A 55 -4.66 -0.18 -16.07
N ILE A 56 -4.73 -0.37 -14.75
CA ILE A 56 -4.02 -1.44 -14.04
C ILE A 56 -5.05 -2.38 -13.43
N SER A 57 -5.16 -3.59 -13.97
CA SER A 57 -6.00 -4.66 -13.43
C SER A 57 -5.14 -5.60 -12.58
N MET A 58 -5.55 -5.86 -11.35
CA MET A 58 -4.78 -6.64 -10.38
C MET A 58 -5.65 -7.70 -9.72
N LYS A 59 -5.08 -8.89 -9.53
CA LYS A 59 -5.57 -9.93 -8.63
C LYS A 59 -4.62 -10.01 -7.44
N TYR A 60 -5.12 -9.70 -6.25
CA TYR A 60 -4.37 -9.83 -5.02
C TYR A 60 -4.42 -11.28 -4.56
N LEU A 61 -3.26 -11.84 -4.29
CA LEU A 61 -3.07 -13.19 -3.85
C LEU A 61 -2.49 -13.19 -2.43
N GLN A 62 -2.91 -14.14 -1.61
CA GLN A 62 -2.36 -14.41 -0.28
C GLN A 62 -1.96 -15.87 -0.16
N LYS A 63 -0.97 -16.16 0.68
CA LYS A 63 -0.59 -17.55 0.99
C LYS A 63 -1.60 -18.19 1.94
N SER A 64 -2.71 -18.68 1.40
CA SER A 64 -3.74 -19.39 2.16
C SER A 64 -4.49 -20.39 1.28
N GLU A 65 -5.36 -21.19 1.90
CA GLU A 65 -6.26 -22.14 1.20
C GLU A 65 -7.19 -21.46 0.17
N ARG A 66 -7.50 -20.16 0.37
CA ARG A 66 -8.20 -19.32 -0.60
C ARG A 66 -7.23 -18.27 -1.14
N PRO A 67 -6.55 -18.55 -2.26
CA PRO A 67 -5.40 -17.75 -2.65
C PRO A 67 -5.80 -16.36 -3.15
N ILE A 68 -7.00 -16.17 -3.71
CA ILE A 68 -7.44 -14.86 -4.22
C ILE A 68 -8.11 -14.07 -3.10
N LEU A 69 -7.50 -12.96 -2.72
CA LEU A 69 -8.01 -12.03 -1.71
C LEU A 69 -9.00 -11.02 -2.32
N MET A 70 -8.63 -10.40 -3.45
CA MET A 70 -9.50 -9.46 -4.17
C MET A 70 -9.07 -9.27 -5.62
N VAL A 71 -9.96 -8.70 -6.42
CA VAL A 71 -9.65 -8.18 -7.75
C VAL A 71 -9.93 -6.68 -7.74
N ARG A 72 -9.00 -5.89 -8.27
CA ARG A 72 -9.11 -4.43 -8.32
C ARG A 72 -8.62 -3.90 -9.66
N THR A 73 -9.33 -2.93 -10.21
CA THR A 73 -8.87 -2.14 -11.35
C THR A 73 -8.62 -0.70 -10.89
N VAL A 74 -7.48 -0.14 -11.28
CA VAL A 74 -7.10 1.25 -11.03
C VAL A 74 -7.03 1.96 -12.37
N ASN A 75 -7.79 3.04 -12.50
CA ASN A 75 -7.76 3.92 -13.68
C ASN A 75 -6.98 5.17 -13.32
N ILE A 76 -5.99 5.50 -14.14
CA ILE A 76 -5.07 6.61 -13.92
C ILE A 76 -5.19 7.54 -15.12
N VAL A 77 -5.50 8.79 -14.83
CA VAL A 77 -5.71 9.84 -15.83
C VAL A 77 -4.58 10.88 -15.76
N PRO A 78 -4.42 11.77 -16.75
CA PRO A 78 -3.30 12.71 -16.79
C PRO A 78 -3.22 13.62 -15.54
N ALA A 79 -4.35 13.91 -14.90
CA ALA A 79 -4.43 14.68 -13.65
C ALA A 79 -4.11 13.86 -12.37
N SER A 80 -3.80 12.57 -12.48
CA SER A 80 -3.38 11.73 -11.36
C SER A 80 -1.89 11.96 -11.04
N TYR A 81 -1.47 11.68 -9.80
CA TYR A 81 -0.05 11.69 -9.46
C TYR A 81 0.69 10.52 -10.12
N ALA A 82 1.90 10.76 -10.63
CA ALA A 82 2.76 9.76 -11.27
C ALA A 82 3.48 8.87 -10.23
N ILE A 83 2.71 8.25 -9.35
CA ILE A 83 3.19 7.31 -8.33
C ILE A 83 2.33 6.04 -8.37
N PHE A 84 2.96 4.93 -8.76
CA PHE A 84 2.30 3.65 -9.01
C PHE A 84 2.61 2.65 -7.91
N LYS A 85 2.45 3.08 -6.65
CA LYS A 85 2.64 2.24 -5.47
C LYS A 85 1.29 1.89 -4.86
N MET A 86 1.05 0.60 -4.66
CA MET A 86 -0.16 0.08 -4.06
C MET A 86 0.13 -0.49 -2.67
N ASP A 87 -0.60 -0.06 -1.65
CA ASP A 87 -0.48 -0.61 -0.30
C ASP A 87 -0.81 -2.11 -0.28
N CYS A 88 -0.11 -2.87 0.57
CA CYS A 88 -0.53 -4.23 0.91
C CYS A 88 -1.76 -4.18 1.81
N MET A 89 -2.73 -5.06 1.57
CA MET A 89 -3.99 -5.08 2.31
C MET A 89 -4.04 -6.14 3.42
N ILE A 90 -2.95 -6.89 3.65
CA ILE A 90 -2.87 -7.81 4.77
C ILE A 90 -2.67 -7.02 6.07
N LYS A 91 -3.53 -7.26 7.06
CA LYS A 91 -3.45 -6.62 8.37
C LYS A 91 -2.12 -6.97 9.05
N GLY A 92 -1.44 -5.96 9.59
CA GLY A 92 -0.12 -6.13 10.21
C GLY A 92 1.03 -6.12 9.21
N CYS A 93 0.78 -5.88 7.92
CA CYS A 93 1.84 -5.60 6.97
C CYS A 93 2.30 -4.14 7.07
N ASP A 94 3.50 -3.95 7.62
CA ASP A 94 4.14 -2.63 7.70
C ASP A 94 5.18 -2.46 6.59
N GLY A 95 5.21 -1.25 6.01
CA GLY A 95 6.18 -0.86 4.99
C GLY A 95 6.08 -1.63 3.66
N GLY A 96 5.03 -2.43 3.48
CA GLY A 96 4.84 -3.25 2.29
C GLY A 96 4.04 -2.58 1.17
N GLY A 97 3.73 -3.40 0.17
CA GLY A 97 3.00 -2.99 -1.02
C GLY A 97 3.64 -3.49 -2.29
N PHE A 98 3.15 -2.96 -3.40
CA PHE A 98 3.52 -3.33 -4.74
C PHE A 98 3.94 -2.08 -5.50
N ASP A 99 5.21 -2.04 -5.94
CA ASP A 99 5.77 -0.92 -6.69
C ASP A 99 5.77 -1.22 -8.18
N LEU A 100 4.92 -0.51 -8.92
CA LEU A 100 4.80 -0.59 -10.38
C LEU A 100 5.50 0.56 -11.10
N ASN A 101 6.21 1.46 -10.40
CA ASN A 101 6.81 2.64 -11.04
C ASN A 101 7.75 2.25 -12.19
N SER A 102 8.70 1.35 -11.94
CA SER A 102 9.63 0.88 -12.97
C SER A 102 8.93 0.15 -14.12
N VAL A 103 7.78 -0.48 -13.86
CA VAL A 103 6.96 -1.15 -14.88
C VAL A 103 6.36 -0.11 -15.81
N ILE A 104 5.76 0.95 -15.27
CA ILE A 104 5.18 2.04 -16.06
C ILE A 104 6.26 2.82 -16.79
N ASP A 105 7.36 3.18 -16.11
CA ASP A 105 8.48 3.92 -16.71
C ASP A 105 9.05 3.18 -17.93
N ASP A 106 9.29 1.87 -17.80
CA ASP A 106 9.75 1.02 -18.89
C ASP A 106 8.74 0.95 -20.04
N MET A 107 7.45 0.81 -19.73
CA MET A 107 6.41 0.78 -20.74
C MET A 107 6.33 2.10 -21.51
N VAL A 108 6.34 3.25 -20.84
CA VAL A 108 6.32 4.57 -21.50
C VAL A 108 7.58 4.78 -22.33
N LYS A 109 8.76 4.46 -21.78
CA LYS A 109 10.04 4.58 -22.49
C LYS A 109 10.11 3.74 -23.76
N THR A 110 9.54 2.53 -23.72
CA THR A 110 9.51 1.60 -24.86
C THR A 110 8.24 1.72 -25.70
N HIS A 111 7.35 2.66 -25.34
CA HIS A 111 6.05 2.87 -25.96
C HIS A 111 5.16 1.59 -25.99
N LYS A 112 5.36 0.71 -25.01
CA LYS A 112 4.64 -0.57 -24.89
C LYS A 112 3.23 -0.31 -24.35
N LYS A 113 2.23 -0.88 -25.03
CA LYS A 113 0.81 -0.69 -24.70
C LYS A 113 0.31 -1.64 -23.61
N VAL A 114 0.79 -2.88 -23.57
CA VAL A 114 0.29 -3.91 -22.64
C VAL A 114 1.45 -4.64 -21.98
N LYS A 115 1.39 -4.83 -20.66
CA LYS A 115 2.36 -5.64 -19.90
C LYS A 115 1.63 -6.41 -18.80
N LYS A 116 1.98 -7.69 -18.64
CA LYS A 116 1.50 -8.53 -17.53
C LYS A 116 2.67 -8.98 -16.69
N GLY A 117 2.43 -9.26 -15.41
CA GLY A 117 3.45 -9.78 -14.53
C GLY A 117 2.91 -10.10 -13.14
N ALA A 118 3.83 -10.43 -12.23
CA ALA A 118 3.52 -10.62 -10.82
C ALA A 118 4.54 -9.91 -9.95
N ILE A 119 4.11 -9.40 -8.80
CA ILE A 119 4.95 -8.72 -7.81
C ILE A 119 4.58 -9.23 -6.42
N ALA A 120 5.58 -9.67 -5.65
CA ALA A 120 5.40 -10.01 -4.24
C ALA A 120 5.47 -8.75 -3.37
N CYS A 121 4.73 -8.76 -2.26
CA CYS A 121 4.77 -7.69 -1.29
C CYS A 121 6.16 -7.63 -0.64
N GLN A 122 6.72 -6.42 -0.55
CA GLN A 122 8.05 -6.18 0.05
C GLN A 122 7.99 -5.88 1.56
N GLY A 123 6.80 -5.95 2.18
CA GLY A 123 6.60 -5.66 3.59
C GLY A 123 6.83 -6.86 4.50
N ASN A 124 6.80 -6.60 5.80
CA ASN A 124 6.97 -7.59 6.85
C ASN A 124 5.66 -7.77 7.62
N ILE A 125 5.38 -8.99 8.10
CA ILE A 125 4.31 -9.28 9.07
C ILE A 125 4.97 -9.93 10.28
N ASP A 126 4.93 -9.28 11.43
CA ASP A 126 5.35 -9.85 12.73
C ASP A 126 6.73 -10.57 12.70
N GLY A 127 7.68 -10.09 11.88
CA GLY A 127 9.02 -10.68 11.76
C GLY A 127 9.15 -11.84 10.76
N HIS A 128 8.11 -12.16 10.00
CA HIS A 128 8.10 -13.18 8.96
C HIS A 128 8.30 -12.61 7.55
N ALA A 129 8.92 -13.43 6.69
CA ALA A 129 9.45 -13.03 5.38
C ALA A 129 8.45 -12.32 4.44
N SER A 130 9.03 -11.50 3.56
CA SER A 130 8.40 -10.77 2.47
C SER A 130 7.87 -11.70 1.38
N ASP A 131 6.73 -12.36 1.61
CA ASP A 131 5.93 -13.04 0.59
C ASP A 131 4.57 -13.49 1.15
N HIS A 132 3.95 -12.65 1.99
CA HIS A 132 2.62 -12.94 2.55
C HIS A 132 1.50 -12.65 1.54
N ALA A 133 1.77 -11.75 0.59
CA ALA A 133 0.88 -11.39 -0.50
C ALA A 133 1.66 -11.18 -1.79
N SER A 134 1.00 -11.42 -2.91
CA SER A 134 1.46 -11.03 -4.24
C SER A 134 0.31 -10.43 -5.03
N ILE A 135 0.63 -9.75 -6.13
CA ILE A 135 -0.35 -9.41 -7.16
C ILE A 135 0.04 -10.09 -8.46
N GLU A 136 -0.96 -10.57 -9.20
CA GLU A 136 -0.87 -10.70 -10.66
C GLU A 136 -1.48 -9.44 -11.27
N TYR A 137 -0.80 -8.83 -12.23
CA TYR A 137 -1.27 -7.59 -12.85
C TYR A 137 -1.27 -7.65 -14.37
N GLU A 138 -2.16 -6.85 -14.96
CA GLU A 138 -2.14 -6.43 -16.35
C GLU A 138 -2.26 -4.90 -16.39
N THR A 139 -1.26 -4.27 -17.00
CA THR A 139 -1.22 -2.83 -17.25
C THR A 139 -1.47 -2.57 -18.73
N VAL A 140 -2.40 -1.67 -19.01
CA VAL A 140 -2.65 -1.11 -20.34
C VAL A 140 -2.35 0.38 -20.30
N ILE A 141 -1.50 0.87 -21.20
CA ILE A 141 -1.24 2.29 -21.43
C ILE A 141 -1.81 2.67 -22.78
N HIS A 142 -2.68 3.67 -22.80
CA HIS A 142 -3.12 4.32 -24.00
C HIS A 142 -2.26 5.57 -24.22
N TYR A 143 -1.77 5.71 -25.45
CA TYR A 143 -0.95 6.85 -25.86
C TYR A 143 -1.76 7.75 -26.79
N THR A 144 -1.48 9.05 -26.73
CA THR A 144 -2.08 10.08 -27.60
C THR A 144 -1.54 10.01 -29.02
#